data_AF-A0A1F7B0K9-F1
#
_entry.id   AF-A0A1F7B0K9-F1
#
_cell.length_a   1.000
_cell.length_b   1.000
_cell.length_c   1.000
_cell.angle_alpha   90.00
_cell.angle_beta   90.00
_cell.angle_gamma   90.00
#
_symmetry.space_group_name_H-M   'P 1'
#
loop_
_entity.id
_entity.type
_entity.pdbx_description
1 polymer ?
#
loop_
_entity_poly.entity_id
_entity_poly.type
_entity_poly.pdbx_seq_one_letter_code
_entity_poly.pdbx_strand_id
1 'polypeptide(L)' 'MKTILRIEGIHCKSCKVLIEDVCNDFPEIQSCNVNYETGETTVEHDAYLDLQNLKNGIESLGEYKVLFIN' A
#
# COMPACT_ATOMS: atom_id res chain seq x y z
N MET A 1 -4.60 -12.58 -5.81
CA MET A 1 -4.67 -11.51 -6.83
C MET A 1 -3.50 -10.58 -6.63
N LYS A 2 -3.08 -9.85 -7.66
CA LYS A 2 -1.97 -8.90 -7.59
C LYS A 2 -2.44 -7.53 -8.05
N THR A 3 -2.20 -6.51 -7.25
CA THR A 3 -2.48 -5.12 -7.57
C THR A 3 -1.21 -4.29 -7.39
N ILE A 4 -0.95 -3.40 -8.35
CA ILE A 4 0.17 -2.47 -8.29
C ILE A 4 -0.38 -1.08 -7.96
N LEU A 5 0.23 -0.44 -6.96
CA LEU A 5 -0.08 0.90 -6.50
C LEU A 5 1.13 1.79 -6.71
N ARG A 6 0.88 3.08 -6.93
CA ARG A 6 1.87 4.13 -6.76
C ARG A 6 1.48 4.98 -5.58
N ILE A 7 2.38 5.10 -4.61
CA ILE A 7 2.21 5.90 -3.41
C ILE A 7 3.08 7.15 -3.56
N GLU A 8 2.44 8.30 -3.73
CA GLU A 8 3.10 9.60 -3.68
C GLU A 8 3.31 10.03 -2.22
N GLY A 9 4.38 10.78 -1.95
CA GLY A 9 4.72 11.26 -0.61
C GLY A 9 5.64 10.33 0.19
N ILE A 10 5.87 9.10 -0.27
CA ILE A 10 6.86 8.20 0.33
C ILE A 10 8.28 8.63 -0.07
N HIS A 11 9.15 8.80 0.93
CA HIS A 11 10.54 9.25 0.70
C HIS A 11 11.53 8.68 1.73
N CYS A 12 11.09 7.72 2.56
CA CYS A 12 11.88 7.22 3.68
C CYS A 12 11.65 5.74 3.96
N LYS A 13 12.67 5.05 4.47
CA LYS A 13 12.57 3.64 4.86
C LYS A 13 11.51 3.41 5.96
N SER A 14 11.37 4.34 6.90
CA SER A 14 10.35 4.26 7.95
C SER A 14 8.92 4.37 7.39
N CYS A 15 8.74 5.15 6.33
CA CYS A 15 7.48 5.35 5.63
C CYS A 15 7.06 4.04 4.95
N LYS A 16 8.02 3.33 4.35
CA LYS A 16 7.82 1.96 3.82
C LYS A 16 7.32 1.02 4.91
N VAL A 17 7.99 0.97 6.05
CA VAL A 17 7.60 0.07 7.16
C VAL A 17 6.19 0.38 7.63
N LEU A 18 5.85 1.66 7.83
CA LEU A 18 4.53 2.06 8.27
C LEU A 18 3.41 1.66 7.30
N ILE A 19 3.66 1.78 5.99
CA ILE A 19 2.70 1.36 4.95
C ILE A 19 2.58 -0.17 4.90
N GLU A 20 3.69 -0.90 5.02
CA GLU A 20 3.68 -2.36 5.08
C GLU A 20 2.96 -2.86 6.35
N ASP A 21 3.08 -2.15 7.47
CA ASP A 21 2.35 -2.45 8.70
C ASP A 21 0.83 -2.26 8.52
N VAL A 22 0.40 -1.15 7.90
CA VAL A 22 -1.02 -0.96 7.56
C VAL A 22 -1.53 -2.04 6.62
N CYS A 23 -0.75 -2.45 5.62
CA CYS A 23 -1.09 -3.58 4.75
C CYS A 23 -1.33 -4.87 5.57
N ASN A 24 -0.53 -5.12 6.61
CA ASN A 24 -0.64 -6.33 7.44
C ASN A 24 -1.89 -6.36 8.34
N ASP A 25 -2.53 -5.22 8.57
CA ASP A 25 -3.80 -5.15 9.31
C ASP A 25 -4.99 -5.71 8.51
N PHE A 26 -4.83 -5.90 7.19
CA PHE A 26 -5.85 -6.48 6.32
C PHE A 26 -5.64 -8.00 6.19
N PRO A 27 -6.52 -8.84 6.74
CA PRO A 27 -6.37 -10.29 6.67
C PRO A 27 -6.42 -10.83 5.23
N GLU A 28 -6.97 -10.06 4.30
CA GLU A 28 -7.03 -10.40 2.87
C GLU A 28 -5.69 -10.23 2.15
N ILE A 29 -4.75 -9.49 2.74
CA ILE A 29 -3.44 -9.22 2.15
C ILE A 29 -2.47 -10.33 2.56
N GLN A 30 -1.90 -10.99 1.56
CA GLN A 30 -0.92 -12.06 1.71
C GLN A 30 0.51 -11.50 1.73
N SER A 31 0.77 -10.48 0.91
CA SER A 31 2.04 -9.77 0.89
C SER A 31 1.88 -8.32 0.41
N CYS A 32 2.69 -7.42 0.94
CA CYS A 32 2.76 -6.02 0.53
C CYS A 32 4.24 -5.63 0.47
N ASN A 33 4.71 -5.28 -0.72
CA ASN A 33 6.10 -4.90 -0.97
C ASN A 33 6.16 -3.47 -1.48
N VAL A 34 6.67 -2.58 -0.63
CA VAL A 34 6.79 -1.15 -0.93
C VAL A 34 8.22 -0.82 -1.36
N ASN A 35 8.35 -0.18 -2.52
CA ASN A 35 9.58 0.46 -2.98
C ASN A 35 9.50 1.97 -2.68
N TYR A 36 10.15 2.41 -1.61
CA TYR A 36 10.14 3.83 -1.21
C TYR A 36 10.96 4.75 -2.13
N GLU A 37 11.79 4.21 -3.00
CA GLU A 37 12.57 5.01 -3.97
C GLU A 37 11.72 5.37 -5.19
N THR A 38 10.84 4.45 -5.63
CA THR A 38 9.98 4.65 -6.81
C THR A 38 8.54 5.01 -6.47
N GLY A 39 8.12 4.72 -5.23
CA GLY A 39 6.73 4.78 -4.78
C GLY A 39 5.88 3.61 -5.27
N GLU A 40 6.44 2.67 -6.02
CA GLU A 40 5.72 1.48 -6.49
C GLU A 40 5.51 0.51 -5.33
N THR A 41 4.29 0.02 -5.18
CA THR A 41 3.89 -0.94 -4.16
C THR A 41 3.14 -2.09 -4.80
N THR A 42 3.63 -3.31 -4.61
CA THR A 42 2.93 -4.52 -5.05
C THR A 42 2.19 -5.13 -3.87
N VAL A 43 0.89 -5.37 -4.04
CA VAL A 43 0.06 -6.02 -3.03
C VAL A 43 -0.49 -7.33 -3.61
N GLU A 44 -0.21 -8.44 -2.94
CA GLU A 44 -0.84 -9.72 -3.20
C GLU A 44 -1.96 -9.95 -2.18
N HIS A 45 -3.17 -10.18 -2.66
CA HIS A 45 -4.35 -10.24 -1.80
C HIS A 45 -5.45 -11.12 -2.38
N ASP A 46 -6.43 -11.48 -1.56
CA ASP A 46 -7.60 -12.23 -1.99
C ASP A 46 -8.64 -11.38 -2.72
N ALA A 47 -9.57 -12.01 -3.43
CA ALA A 47 -10.56 -11.32 -4.28
C ALA A 47 -11.56 -10.43 -3.53
N TYR A 48 -11.64 -10.55 -2.21
CA TYR A 48 -12.57 -9.82 -1.35
C TYR A 48 -11.94 -8.60 -0.66
N LEU A 49 -10.66 -8.29 -0.92
CA LEU A 49 -10.04 -7.08 -0.42
C LEU A 49 -10.78 -5.83 -0.92
N ASP A 50 -11.17 -4.96 0.02
CA ASP A 50 -11.65 -3.63 -0.30
C ASP A 50 -10.45 -2.69 -0.57
N LEU A 51 -10.15 -2.52 -1.86
CA LEU A 51 -9.07 -1.65 -2.32
C LEU A 51 -9.27 -0.18 -1.92
N GLN A 52 -10.50 0.30 -1.77
CA GLN A 52 -10.75 1.68 -1.32
C GLN A 52 -10.45 1.82 0.17
N ASN A 53 -10.81 0.81 0.97
CA ASN A 53 -10.46 0.81 2.39
C ASN A 53 -8.93 0.75 2.60
N LEU A 54 -8.22 -0.09 1.83
CA LEU A 54 -6.75 -0.12 1.84
C LEU A 54 -6.16 1.26 1.49
N LYS A 55 -6.64 1.88 0.41
CA LYS A 55 -6.23 3.24 0.01
C LYS A 55 -6.42 4.23 1.16
N ASN A 56 -7.60 4.24 1.78
CA ASN A 56 -7.90 5.16 2.88
C ASN A 56 -7.02 4.88 4.11
N GLY A 57 -6.76 3.62 4.43
CA GLY A 57 -5.85 3.24 5.51
C GLY A 57 -4.45 3.82 5.30
N ILE A 58 -3.90 3.68 4.09
CA ILE A 58 -2.59 4.23 3.73
C ILE A 58 -2.60 5.77 3.78
N GLU A 59 -3.59 6.42 3.15
CA GLU A 59 -3.68 7.89 3.11
C GLU A 59 -3.95 8.50 4.50
N SER A 60 -4.46 7.74 5.47
CA SER A 60 -4.65 8.21 6.85
C SER A 60 -3.35 8.34 7.67
N LEU A 61 -2.25 7.72 7.21
CA LEU A 61 -0.96 7.75 7.90
C LEU A 61 -0.23 9.09 7.78
N GLY A 62 -0.62 9.95 6.83
CA GLY A 62 0.03 11.23 6.59
C GLY A 62 -0.32 11.82 5.24
N GLU A 63 0.57 12.65 4.68
CA GLU A 63 0.38 13.25 3.36
C GLU A 63 0.77 12.27 2.23
N TYR A 64 0.08 11.13 2.19
CA TYR A 64 0.23 10.14 1.12
C TYR A 64 -0.92 10.21 0.12
N LYS A 65 -0.63 9.82 -1.12
CA LYS A 65 -1.64 9.67 -2.16
C LYS A 65 -1.44 8.37 -2.93
N VAL A 66 -2.48 7.54 -2.94
CA VAL A 66 -2.46 6.22 -3.57
C VAL A 66 -3.14 6.29 -4.93
N LEU A 67 -2.43 5.81 -5.95
CA LEU A 67 -2.88 5.68 -7.32
C LEU A 67 -2.81 4.20 -7.73
N PHE A 68 -3.91 3.65 -8.24
CA PHE A 68 -3.91 2.32 -8.82
C PHE A 68 -3.28 2.39 -10.22
N ILE A 69 -2.27 1.57 -10.46
CA ILE A 69 -1.58 1.51 -11.75
C ILE A 69 -1.66 0.10 -12.34
N ASN A 70 -1.84 0.04 -13.66
CA ASN A 70 -2.01 -1.20 -14.43
C ASN A 70 -0.68 -1.91 -14.68
#